data_AF-A0A1I7ZZS8-F1
#
_entry.id   AF-A0A1I7ZZS8-F1
#
_cell.length_a   1.000
_cell.length_b   1.000
_cell.length_c   1.000
_cell.angle_alpha   90.00
_cell.angle_beta   90.00
_cell.angle_gamma   90.00
#
_symmetry.space_group_name_H-M   'P 1'
#
loop_
_entity.id
_entity.type
_entity.pdbx_description
1 polymer ?
#
loop_
_entity_poly.entity_id
_entity_poly.type
_entity_poly.pdbx_seq_one_letter_code
_entity_poly.pdbx_strand_id
1 'polypeptide(L)'
;MTNLDQGPINFQAACKDSLFAHLKYFGKDNGPNSLPRRAYIFMSCLTMVLVLIGDLNVVNDIVSNLFLATYALVNYACFDASFARSPGWRPQFPYYNMWLSLFGAALCVVIMFVLSVWKTLLIAGLFALTMLYMHRRGLEVNWGDTSQAHAYRNALVGLSKITNHADHVKNYRPQILLMTGNPASRPALVDFANSITKGDSLLISAHVVPYPQCERIFSLVRNLEVQMTDWMKAMKVRAFYQPLANEDLRRGMQNLLQISGLGKLRPNILFCGWKEDWAAKGRDGIDDVDNYVGILSLYSP
;
A
#
# COMPACT_ATOMS: atom_id res chain seq x y z
N MET A 1 42.14 -4.13 -1.01
CA MET A 1 41.86 -2.96 -1.86
C MET A 1 40.38 -2.77 -2.15
N THR A 2 39.58 -3.83 -2.38
CA THR A 2 38.16 -3.73 -2.77
C THR A 2 37.23 -3.02 -1.76
N ASN A 3 37.40 -3.24 -0.45
CA ASN A 3 36.48 -2.69 0.56
C ASN A 3 36.59 -1.15 0.74
N LEU A 4 37.78 -0.57 0.50
CA LEU A 4 38.00 0.86 0.66
C LEU A 4 37.27 1.68 -0.42
N ASP A 5 37.11 1.11 -1.62
CA ASP A 5 36.40 1.76 -2.72
C ASP A 5 34.90 1.45 -2.70
N GLN A 6 34.51 0.19 -2.45
CA GLN A 6 33.10 -0.20 -2.51
C GLN A 6 32.27 0.34 -1.32
N GLY A 7 32.83 0.40 -0.12
CA GLY A 7 32.11 0.83 1.09
C GLY A 7 31.54 2.26 0.97
N PRO A 8 32.35 3.27 0.65
CA PRO A 8 31.90 4.66 0.45
C PRO A 8 30.88 4.81 -0.68
N ILE A 9 31.00 4.05 -1.77
CA ILE A 9 30.05 4.08 -2.90
C ILE A 9 28.68 3.56 -2.45
N ASN A 10 28.65 2.41 -1.78
CA ASN A 10 27.41 1.82 -1.27
C ASN A 10 26.74 2.73 -0.24
N PHE A 11 27.52 3.33 0.67
CA PHE A 11 27.01 4.28 1.64
C PHE A 11 26.43 5.55 0.97
N GLN A 12 27.10 6.07 -0.06
CA GLN A 12 26.60 7.22 -0.80
C GLN A 12 25.28 6.90 -1.51
N ALA A 13 25.18 5.74 -2.15
CA ALA A 13 23.95 5.29 -2.81
C ALA A 13 22.77 5.24 -1.81
N ALA A 14 22.97 4.62 -0.65
CA ALA A 14 21.96 4.58 0.41
C ALA A 14 21.57 5.98 0.94
N CYS A 15 22.50 6.95 0.93
CA CYS A 15 22.22 8.33 1.33
C CYS A 15 21.48 9.14 0.25
N LYS A 16 21.57 8.77 -1.03
CA LYS A 16 20.81 9.40 -2.13
C LYS A 16 19.33 9.07 -2.04
N ASP A 17 19.03 7.85 -1.63
CA ASP A 17 17.66 7.33 -1.38
C ASP A 17 16.90 8.10 -0.30
N SER A 18 17.56 9.04 0.41
CA SER A 18 16.94 10.00 1.35
C SER A 18 16.11 9.33 2.46
N LEU A 19 16.39 8.06 2.76
CA LEU A 19 15.75 7.28 3.83
C LEU A 19 15.91 7.97 5.19
N PHE A 20 17.07 8.55 5.44
CA PHE A 20 17.37 9.31 6.65
C PHE A 20 17.73 10.76 6.29
N ALA A 21 16.89 11.70 6.71
CA ALA A 21 17.07 13.12 6.40
C ALA A 21 18.46 13.66 6.78
N HIS A 22 19.01 13.22 7.91
CA HIS A 22 20.33 13.61 8.40
C HIS A 22 21.48 13.04 7.55
N LEU A 23 21.29 11.88 6.90
CA LEU A 23 22.32 11.25 6.08
C LEU A 23 22.37 11.78 4.64
N LYS A 24 21.38 12.57 4.21
CA LYS A 24 21.35 13.21 2.89
C LYS A 24 22.60 14.05 2.61
N TYR A 25 23.22 14.59 3.66
CA TYR A 25 24.48 15.33 3.57
C TYR A 25 25.61 14.51 2.91
N PHE A 26 25.66 13.20 3.15
CA PHE A 26 26.67 12.29 2.60
C PHE A 26 26.36 11.82 1.17
N GLY A 27 25.11 11.95 0.73
CA GLY A 27 24.68 11.57 -0.63
C GLY A 27 25.04 12.57 -1.73
N LYS A 28 25.57 13.75 -1.39
CA LYS A 28 25.90 14.80 -2.37
C LYS A 28 27.10 14.40 -3.23
N ASP A 29 26.90 14.36 -4.55
CA ASP A 29 27.95 14.17 -5.55
C ASP A 29 28.90 15.38 -5.58
N ASN A 30 30.21 15.12 -5.63
CA ASN A 30 31.22 16.18 -5.72
C ASN A 30 32.08 15.99 -6.97
N GLY A 31 32.00 16.95 -7.90
CA GLY A 31 32.83 17.00 -9.10
C GLY A 31 32.34 16.11 -10.26
N PRO A 32 33.06 16.12 -11.40
CA PRO A 32 32.63 15.46 -12.65
C PRO A 32 32.60 13.93 -12.58
N ASN A 33 33.33 13.32 -11.63
CA ASN A 33 33.40 11.85 -11.47
C ASN A 33 32.48 11.32 -10.35
N SER A 34 31.57 12.13 -9.79
CA SER A 34 30.66 11.73 -8.71
C SER A 34 31.33 11.01 -7.53
N LEU A 35 32.56 11.40 -7.21
CA LEU A 35 33.34 10.73 -6.16
C LEU A 35 32.74 11.04 -4.78
N PRO A 36 32.43 10.03 -3.95
CA PRO A 36 31.80 10.21 -2.65
C PRO A 36 32.78 10.70 -1.57
N ARG A 37 33.40 11.88 -1.75
CA ARG A 37 34.45 12.43 -0.87
C ARG A 37 34.06 12.43 0.61
N ARG A 38 32.82 12.81 0.92
CA ARG A 38 32.29 12.85 2.30
C ARG A 38 32.18 11.46 2.92
N ALA A 39 31.72 10.48 2.13
CA ALA A 39 31.65 9.09 2.59
C ALA A 39 33.05 8.51 2.79
N TYR A 40 34.02 8.83 1.92
CA TYR A 40 35.41 8.40 2.08
C TYR A 40 36.02 8.93 3.39
N ILE A 41 35.83 10.21 3.70
CA ILE A 41 36.32 10.80 4.97
C ILE A 41 35.68 10.10 6.17
N PHE A 42 34.36 9.90 6.13
CA PHE A 42 33.63 9.22 7.20
C PHE A 42 34.11 7.78 7.41
N MET A 43 34.20 6.98 6.34
CA MET A 43 34.66 5.59 6.40
C MET A 43 36.13 5.48 6.83
N SER A 44 36.98 6.42 6.41
CA SER A 44 38.38 6.48 6.85
C SER A 44 38.49 6.75 8.36
N CYS A 45 37.72 7.71 8.88
CA CYS A 45 37.65 7.98 10.31
C CYS A 45 37.15 6.77 11.10
N LEU A 46 36.07 6.12 10.62
CA LEU A 46 35.54 4.90 11.24
C LEU A 46 36.58 3.77 11.25
N THR A 47 37.29 3.58 10.16
CA THR A 47 38.36 2.57 10.05
C THR A 47 39.50 2.89 11.03
N MET A 48 39.87 4.16 11.14
CA MET A 48 40.92 4.59 12.08
C MET A 48 40.52 4.30 13.53
N VAL A 49 39.26 4.54 13.91
CA VAL A 49 38.74 4.15 15.24
C VAL A 49 38.85 2.64 15.47
N LEU A 50 38.51 1.81 14.49
CA LEU A 50 38.63 0.35 14.61
C LEU A 50 40.08 -0.11 14.74
N VAL A 51 41.02 0.53 14.03
CA VAL A 51 42.46 0.23 14.12
C VAL A 51 43.01 0.61 15.49
N LEU A 52 42.54 1.71 16.08
CA LEU A 52 42.97 2.18 17.41
C LEU A 52 42.59 1.21 18.56
N ILE A 53 41.66 0.28 18.35
CA ILE A 53 41.33 -0.77 19.33
C ILE A 53 42.55 -1.67 19.60
N GLY A 54 43.44 -1.86 18.61
CA GLY A 54 44.71 -2.57 18.79
C GLY A 54 44.60 -4.09 19.01
N ASP A 55 43.38 -4.63 19.10
CA ASP A 55 43.12 -6.07 19.27
C ASP A 55 42.34 -6.65 18.08
N LEU A 56 43.02 -7.49 17.31
CA LEU A 56 42.46 -8.16 16.14
C LEU A 56 41.28 -9.07 16.49
N ASN A 57 41.27 -9.70 17.66
CA ASN A 57 40.21 -10.63 18.06
C ASN A 57 38.89 -9.90 18.30
N VAL A 58 38.96 -8.74 18.97
CA VAL A 58 37.79 -7.88 19.20
C VAL A 58 37.22 -7.36 17.88
N VAL A 59 38.10 -6.90 16.98
CA VAL A 59 37.70 -6.41 15.66
C VAL A 59 37.05 -7.53 14.84
N ASN A 60 37.65 -8.72 14.82
CA ASN A 60 37.14 -9.87 14.08
C ASN A 60 35.72 -10.27 14.54
N ASP A 61 35.48 -10.29 15.86
CA ASP A 61 34.16 -10.63 16.40
C ASP A 61 33.09 -9.58 16.06
N ILE A 62 33.44 -8.29 16.06
CA ILE A 62 32.52 -7.22 15.62
C ILE A 62 32.19 -7.38 14.13
N VAL A 63 33.21 -7.53 13.29
CA VAL A 63 33.07 -7.61 11.83
C VAL A 63 32.30 -8.86 11.43
N SER A 64 32.59 -10.01 12.05
CA SER A 64 31.90 -11.28 11.79
C SER A 64 30.41 -11.20 12.09
N ASN A 65 30.01 -10.59 13.22
CA ASN A 65 28.61 -10.40 13.57
C ASN A 65 27.88 -9.46 12.59
N LEU A 66 28.53 -8.39 12.11
CA LEU A 66 27.94 -7.48 11.11
C LEU A 66 27.77 -8.14 9.74
N PHE A 67 28.74 -8.96 9.31
CA PHE A 67 28.60 -9.74 8.07
C PHE A 67 27.49 -10.78 8.18
N LEU A 68 27.43 -11.52 9.29
CA LEU A 68 26.33 -12.48 9.53
C LEU A 68 24.97 -11.80 9.54
N ALA A 69 24.84 -10.61 10.13
CA ALA A 69 23.61 -9.83 10.10
C ALA A 69 23.21 -9.47 8.66
N THR A 70 24.17 -9.03 7.85
CA THR A 70 23.92 -8.70 6.44
C THR A 70 23.50 -9.94 5.65
N TYR A 71 24.16 -11.08 5.85
CA TYR A 71 23.78 -12.36 5.22
C TYR A 71 22.42 -12.86 5.68
N ALA A 72 22.07 -12.69 6.95
CA ALA A 72 20.74 -13.02 7.46
C ALA A 72 19.67 -12.17 6.79
N LEU A 73 19.89 -10.86 6.70
CA LEU A 73 18.95 -9.92 6.08
C LEU A 73 18.75 -10.19 4.59
N VAL A 74 19.82 -10.43 3.84
CA VAL A 74 19.72 -10.74 2.40
C VAL A 74 18.96 -12.04 2.18
N ASN A 75 19.27 -13.09 2.95
CA ASN A 75 18.56 -14.36 2.86
C ASN A 75 17.08 -14.23 3.24
N TYR A 76 16.78 -13.50 4.32
CA TYR A 76 15.41 -13.27 4.72
C TYR A 76 14.63 -12.45 3.69
N ALA A 77 15.23 -11.40 3.11
CA ALA A 77 14.61 -10.60 2.07
C ALA A 77 14.27 -11.42 0.81
N CYS A 78 15.17 -12.32 0.40
CA CYS A 78 14.92 -13.26 -0.69
C CYS A 78 13.74 -14.21 -0.38
N PHE A 79 13.66 -14.72 0.86
CA PHE A 79 12.54 -15.55 1.30
C PHE A 79 11.22 -14.75 1.31
N ASP A 80 11.20 -13.57 1.93
CA ASP A 80 10.03 -12.71 2.06
C ASP A 80 9.46 -12.32 0.69
N ALA A 81 10.32 -11.86 -0.24
CA ALA A 81 9.92 -11.52 -1.59
C ALA A 81 9.30 -12.71 -2.36
N SER A 82 9.88 -13.91 -2.21
CA SER A 82 9.32 -15.14 -2.78
C SER A 82 7.98 -15.54 -2.15
N PHE A 83 7.88 -15.42 -0.83
CA PHE A 83 6.69 -15.79 -0.07
C PHE A 83 5.51 -14.84 -0.36
N ALA A 84 5.80 -13.54 -0.49
CA ALA A 84 4.87 -12.50 -0.94
C ALA A 84 4.39 -12.70 -2.39
N ARG A 85 5.17 -13.43 -3.20
CA ARG A 85 5.03 -13.49 -4.67
C ARG A 85 5.04 -12.08 -5.28
N SER A 86 5.97 -11.24 -4.83
CA SER A 86 6.13 -9.88 -5.33
C SER A 86 6.34 -9.88 -6.86
N PRO A 87 5.63 -9.04 -7.64
CA PRO A 87 5.67 -9.13 -9.11
C PRO A 87 7.05 -9.00 -9.75
N GLY A 88 7.92 -8.18 -9.14
CA GLY A 88 9.30 -7.95 -9.59
C GLY A 88 10.31 -9.03 -9.17
N TRP A 89 9.92 -9.97 -8.29
CA TRP A 89 10.81 -11.02 -7.83
C TRP A 89 10.62 -12.30 -8.66
N ARG A 90 11.56 -12.55 -9.59
CA ARG A 90 11.55 -13.70 -10.50
C ARG A 90 12.97 -14.32 -10.60
N PRO A 91 13.43 -15.04 -9.56
CA PRO A 91 14.75 -15.66 -9.59
C PRO A 91 14.81 -16.68 -10.73
N GLN A 92 15.71 -16.46 -11.69
CA GLN A 92 15.90 -17.35 -12.85
C GLN A 92 16.91 -18.47 -12.57
N PHE A 93 17.61 -18.40 -11.43
CA PHE A 93 18.61 -19.39 -11.07
C PHE A 93 17.95 -20.73 -10.72
N PRO A 94 18.31 -21.86 -11.37
CA PRO A 94 17.58 -23.12 -11.26
C PRO A 94 17.66 -23.77 -9.87
N TYR A 95 18.74 -23.55 -9.12
CA TYR A 95 18.92 -24.13 -7.78
C TYR A 95 18.43 -23.21 -6.65
N TYR A 96 17.72 -22.13 -6.98
CA TYR A 96 17.13 -21.26 -5.98
C TYR A 96 15.92 -21.92 -5.32
N ASN A 97 15.89 -21.93 -3.98
CA ASN A 97 14.73 -22.36 -3.20
C ASN A 97 14.49 -21.38 -2.05
N MET A 98 13.24 -20.90 -1.90
CA MET A 98 12.88 -19.94 -0.84
C MET A 98 13.17 -20.49 0.56
N TRP A 99 12.92 -21.78 0.78
CA TRP A 99 13.11 -22.43 2.09
C TRP A 99 14.58 -22.58 2.44
N LEU A 100 15.44 -22.78 1.44
CA LEU A 100 16.88 -22.77 1.62
C LEU A 100 17.37 -21.39 2.07
N SER A 101 16.79 -20.33 1.51
CA SER A 101 17.09 -18.95 1.94
C SER A 101 16.62 -18.69 3.38
N LEU A 102 15.42 -19.14 3.75
CA LEU A 102 14.95 -19.04 5.14
C LEU A 102 15.88 -19.82 6.11
N PHE A 103 16.30 -21.02 5.72
CA PHE A 103 17.24 -21.82 6.50
C PHE A 103 18.58 -21.10 6.67
N GLY A 104 19.12 -20.51 5.59
CA GLY A 104 20.35 -19.71 5.63
C GLY A 104 20.22 -18.51 6.57
N ALA A 105 19.11 -17.79 6.53
CA ALA A 105 18.84 -16.68 7.44
C ALA A 105 18.80 -17.14 8.92
N ALA A 106 18.08 -18.23 9.21
CA ALA A 106 17.99 -18.80 10.55
C ALA A 106 19.36 -19.25 11.06
N LEU A 107 20.14 -19.92 10.22
CA LEU A 107 21.49 -20.37 10.54
C LEU A 107 22.41 -19.19 10.86
N CYS A 108 22.37 -18.11 10.07
CA CYS A 108 23.12 -16.89 10.39
C CYS A 108 22.73 -16.32 11.75
N VAL A 109 21.43 -16.22 12.06
CA VAL A 109 20.97 -15.71 13.36
C VAL A 109 21.42 -16.60 14.51
N VAL A 110 21.35 -17.92 14.38
CA VAL A 110 21.84 -18.86 15.39
C VAL A 110 23.33 -18.66 15.66
N ILE A 111 24.14 -18.55 14.60
CA ILE A 111 25.58 -18.35 14.77
C ILE A 111 25.87 -16.97 15.40
N MET A 112 25.11 -15.92 15.09
CA MET A 112 25.25 -14.62 15.77
C MET A 112 25.06 -14.74 17.29
N PHE A 113 24.01 -15.46 17.72
CA PHE A 113 23.78 -15.70 19.15
C PHE A 113 24.89 -16.52 19.81
N VAL A 114 25.47 -17.49 19.08
CA VAL A 114 26.62 -18.29 19.55
C VAL A 114 27.87 -17.43 19.71
N LEU A 115 28.13 -16.49 18.79
CA LEU A 115 29.28 -15.58 18.88
C LEU A 115 29.12 -14.58 20.04
N SER A 116 28.00 -13.85 20.07
CA SER A 116 27.75 -12.89 21.14
C SER A 116 26.28 -12.49 21.22
N VAL A 117 25.63 -12.85 22.31
CA VAL A 117 24.24 -12.47 22.60
C VAL A 117 24.08 -10.95 22.67
N TRP A 118 25.00 -10.25 23.35
CA TRP A 118 24.91 -8.80 23.54
C TRP A 118 24.99 -8.04 22.21
N LYS A 119 25.93 -8.42 21.33
CA LYS A 119 26.07 -7.80 20.00
C LYS A 119 24.86 -8.10 19.11
N THR A 120 24.36 -9.33 19.18
CA THR A 120 23.16 -9.75 18.44
C THR A 120 21.94 -8.93 18.83
N LEU A 121 21.70 -8.76 20.15
CA LEU A 121 20.60 -7.93 20.64
C LEU A 121 20.74 -6.47 20.23
N LEU A 122 21.96 -5.92 20.25
CA LEU A 122 22.23 -4.55 19.80
C LEU A 122 21.89 -4.39 18.31
N ILE A 123 22.38 -5.28 17.45
CA ILE A 123 22.12 -5.23 16.00
C ILE A 123 20.63 -5.40 15.71
N ALA A 124 19.98 -6.37 16.36
CA ALA A 124 18.54 -6.61 16.21
C ALA A 124 17.72 -5.40 16.68
N GLY A 125 18.10 -4.77 17.80
CA GLY A 125 17.46 -3.56 18.31
C GLY A 125 17.63 -2.37 17.35
N LEU A 126 18.83 -2.18 16.80
CA LEU A 126 19.09 -1.15 15.79
C LEU A 126 18.23 -1.37 14.53
N PHE A 127 18.15 -2.61 14.05
CA PHE A 127 17.32 -2.98 12.90
C PHE A 127 15.81 -2.77 13.17
N ALA A 128 15.32 -3.15 14.35
CA ALA A 128 13.94 -2.90 14.73
C ALA A 128 13.63 -1.40 14.81
N LEU A 129 14.57 -0.60 15.33
CA LEU A 129 14.44 0.85 15.41
C LEU A 129 14.41 1.49 14.02
N THR A 130 15.29 1.08 13.11
CA THR A 130 15.28 1.60 11.73
C THR A 130 14.00 1.22 10.99
N MET A 131 13.52 -0.02 11.14
CA MET A 131 12.24 -0.45 10.57
C MET A 131 11.06 0.33 11.14
N LEU A 132 11.01 0.55 12.46
CA LEU A 132 9.98 1.36 13.10
C LEU A 132 10.02 2.82 12.62
N TYR A 133 11.22 3.38 12.47
CA TYR A 133 11.43 4.73 11.95
C TYR A 133 10.92 4.85 10.51
N MET A 134 11.25 3.89 9.64
CA MET A 134 10.77 3.84 8.26
C MET A 134 9.25 3.74 8.19
N HIS A 135 8.65 2.84 9.00
CA HIS A 135 7.20 2.66 9.05
C HIS A 135 6.48 3.95 9.49
N ARG A 136 6.99 4.65 10.50
CA ARG A 136 6.39 5.92 10.98
C ARG A 136 6.52 7.08 9.99
N ARG A 137 7.59 7.11 9.19
CA ARG A 137 7.78 8.16 8.18
C ARG A 137 6.83 8.02 7.00
N GLY A 138 6.27 6.83 6.75
CA GLY A 138 5.36 6.59 5.63
C GLY A 138 5.95 7.04 4.30
N LEU A 139 7.25 6.81 4.09
CA LEU A 139 7.92 7.23 2.86
C LEU A 139 7.27 6.51 1.69
N GLU A 140 6.76 7.25 0.72
CA GLU A 140 6.34 6.69 -0.56
C GLU A 140 7.60 6.41 -1.38
N VAL A 141 7.96 5.14 -1.38
CA VAL A 141 9.21 4.69 -1.94
C VAL A 141 8.96 3.96 -3.27
N ASN A 142 9.67 4.38 -4.31
CA ASN A 142 9.40 3.94 -5.68
C ASN A 142 9.84 2.49 -6.00
N TRP A 143 10.59 1.82 -5.13
CA TRP A 143 11.06 0.44 -5.38
C TRP A 143 10.08 -0.68 -4.97
N GLY A 144 8.82 -0.34 -4.74
CA GLY A 144 7.76 -1.31 -4.43
C GLY A 144 7.83 -1.81 -2.98
N ASP A 145 6.66 -2.09 -2.41
CA ASP A 145 6.49 -2.50 -1.02
C ASP A 145 5.99 -3.95 -0.94
N THR A 146 6.74 -4.83 -0.25
CA THR A 146 6.31 -6.22 -0.02
C THR A 146 5.02 -6.27 0.82
N SER A 147 4.80 -5.27 1.68
CA SER A 147 3.58 -5.15 2.49
C SER A 147 2.34 -4.95 1.60
N GLN A 148 2.43 -4.09 0.58
CA GLN A 148 1.37 -3.91 -0.41
C GLN A 148 1.13 -5.18 -1.22
N ALA A 149 2.19 -5.89 -1.62
CA ALA A 149 2.08 -7.17 -2.32
C ALA A 149 1.35 -8.23 -1.46
N HIS A 150 1.68 -8.33 -0.17
CA HIS A 150 0.97 -9.18 0.78
C HIS A 150 -0.50 -8.80 0.94
N ALA A 151 -0.79 -7.51 1.13
CA ALA A 151 -2.16 -7.02 1.28
C ALA A 151 -3.02 -7.38 0.05
N TYR A 152 -2.50 -7.14 -1.15
CA TYR A 152 -3.18 -7.49 -2.41
C TYR A 152 -3.41 -9.00 -2.54
N ARG A 153 -2.38 -9.81 -2.30
CA ARG A 153 -2.47 -11.28 -2.34
C ARG A 153 -3.50 -11.81 -1.34
N ASN A 154 -3.49 -11.31 -0.11
CA ASN A 154 -4.42 -11.71 0.93
C ASN A 154 -5.86 -11.34 0.56
N ALA A 155 -6.08 -10.14 0.00
CA ALA A 155 -7.39 -9.72 -0.49
C ALA A 155 -7.90 -10.64 -1.62
N LEU A 156 -7.06 -10.94 -2.61
CA LEU A 156 -7.43 -11.79 -3.75
C LEU A 156 -7.73 -13.24 -3.32
N VAL A 157 -6.88 -13.82 -2.47
CA VAL A 157 -7.11 -15.17 -1.92
C VAL A 157 -8.37 -15.19 -1.05
N GLY A 158 -8.60 -14.14 -0.25
CA GLY A 158 -9.80 -14.00 0.57
C GLY A 158 -11.07 -13.95 -0.28
N LEU A 159 -11.09 -13.11 -1.32
CA LEU A 159 -12.19 -13.00 -2.29
C LEU A 159 -12.49 -14.32 -2.99
N SER A 160 -11.45 -15.00 -3.46
CA SER A 160 -11.58 -16.31 -4.11
C SER A 160 -12.19 -17.35 -3.16
N LYS A 161 -11.75 -17.40 -1.90
CA LYS A 161 -12.31 -18.30 -0.88
C LYS A 161 -13.79 -18.01 -0.63
N ILE A 162 -14.17 -16.74 -0.45
CA ILE A 162 -15.57 -16.35 -0.19
C ILE A 162 -16.46 -16.79 -1.36
N THR A 163 -15.97 -16.68 -2.60
CA THR A 163 -16.73 -17.04 -3.81
C THR A 163 -17.14 -18.51 -3.83
N ASN A 164 -16.32 -19.42 -3.29
CA ASN A 164 -16.57 -20.86 -3.29
C ASN A 164 -17.53 -21.36 -2.19
N HIS A 165 -17.89 -20.53 -1.21
CA HIS A 165 -18.79 -20.92 -0.13
C HIS A 165 -20.25 -20.58 -0.46
N ALA A 166 -21.20 -21.45 -0.12
CA ALA A 166 -22.64 -21.17 -0.30
C ALA A 166 -23.11 -20.05 0.64
N ASP A 167 -24.05 -19.23 0.17
CA ASP A 167 -24.63 -18.16 0.99
C ASP A 167 -25.58 -18.76 2.04
N HIS A 168 -25.50 -18.28 3.27
CA HIS A 168 -26.36 -18.70 4.37
C HIS A 168 -26.97 -17.47 5.03
N VAL A 169 -28.28 -17.51 5.33
CA VAL A 169 -29.05 -16.36 5.85
C VAL A 169 -28.41 -15.75 7.11
N LYS A 170 -27.86 -16.59 8.01
CA LYS A 170 -27.16 -16.14 9.23
C LYS A 170 -25.85 -15.37 8.98
N ASN A 171 -25.29 -15.47 7.78
CA ASN A 171 -24.05 -14.79 7.40
C ASN A 171 -24.32 -13.56 6.51
N TYR A 172 -25.58 -13.13 6.41
CA TYR A 172 -25.93 -11.93 5.67
C TYR A 172 -25.13 -10.72 6.18
N ARG A 173 -24.57 -9.96 5.24
CA ARG A 173 -23.92 -8.67 5.51
C ARG A 173 -24.53 -7.60 4.61
N PRO A 174 -24.88 -6.42 5.14
CA PRO A 174 -25.38 -5.31 4.34
C PRO A 174 -24.25 -4.71 3.50
N GLN A 175 -24.29 -4.91 2.19
CA GLN A 175 -23.34 -4.37 1.23
C GLN A 175 -24.03 -3.23 0.45
N ILE A 176 -23.64 -2.00 0.71
CA ILE A 176 -24.41 -0.81 0.29
C ILE A 176 -23.76 -0.17 -0.93
N LEU A 177 -24.56 0.03 -1.99
CA LEU A 177 -24.28 0.98 -3.07
C LEU A 177 -24.99 2.28 -2.76
N LEU A 178 -24.23 3.28 -2.33
CA LEU A 178 -24.72 4.58 -1.90
C LEU A 178 -24.71 5.57 -3.05
N MET A 179 -25.89 6.00 -3.51
CA MET A 179 -26.03 7.04 -4.54
C MET A 179 -25.84 8.43 -3.91
N THR A 180 -24.57 8.79 -3.68
CA THR A 180 -24.19 10.07 -3.07
C THR A 180 -24.13 11.20 -4.08
N GLY A 181 -23.75 10.89 -5.32
CA GLY A 181 -23.15 11.90 -6.18
C GLY A 181 -21.78 12.31 -5.60
N ASN A 182 -21.51 13.62 -5.53
CA ASN A 182 -20.36 14.13 -4.80
C ASN A 182 -20.49 13.86 -3.28
N PRO A 183 -19.64 13.02 -2.67
CA PRO A 183 -19.74 12.70 -1.23
C PRO A 183 -19.61 13.94 -0.34
N ALA A 184 -18.82 14.93 -0.76
CA ALA A 184 -18.61 16.17 -0.01
C ALA A 184 -19.84 17.08 0.02
N SER A 185 -20.77 16.95 -0.93
CA SER A 185 -22.01 17.74 -0.92
C SER A 185 -23.11 17.11 -0.05
N ARG A 186 -23.00 15.81 0.28
CA ARG A 186 -23.98 15.06 1.09
C ARG A 186 -23.30 14.22 2.19
N PRO A 187 -22.52 14.84 3.10
CA PRO A 187 -21.77 14.10 4.12
C PRO A 187 -22.69 13.33 5.08
N ALA A 188 -23.84 13.90 5.45
CA ALA A 188 -24.80 13.24 6.35
C ALA A 188 -25.30 11.88 5.82
N LEU A 189 -25.47 11.76 4.50
CA LEU A 189 -25.88 10.51 3.85
C LEU A 189 -24.76 9.46 3.92
N VAL A 190 -23.51 9.91 3.72
CA VAL A 190 -22.32 9.07 3.83
C VAL A 190 -22.13 8.58 5.27
N ASP A 191 -22.25 9.46 6.25
CA ASP A 191 -22.12 9.13 7.67
C ASP A 191 -23.19 8.18 8.15
N PHE A 192 -24.42 8.34 7.67
CA PHE A 192 -25.51 7.43 7.97
C PHE A 192 -25.24 6.03 7.41
N ALA A 193 -24.85 5.93 6.13
CA ALA A 193 -24.50 4.64 5.52
C ALA A 193 -23.28 3.99 6.20
N ASN A 194 -22.27 4.79 6.57
CA ASN A 194 -21.10 4.33 7.32
C ASN A 194 -21.47 3.84 8.73
N SER A 195 -22.48 4.44 9.36
CA SER A 195 -23.00 3.98 10.66
C SER A 195 -23.71 2.63 10.57
N ILE A 196 -24.33 2.32 9.42
CA ILE A 196 -24.94 1.01 9.16
C ILE A 196 -23.88 -0.07 8.93
N THR A 197 -22.91 0.19 8.05
CA THR A 197 -21.87 -0.80 7.74
C THR A 197 -20.84 -0.93 8.85
N LYS A 198 -20.67 0.12 9.67
CA LYS A 198 -19.62 0.31 10.69
C LYS A 198 -18.22 0.06 10.17
N GLY A 199 -18.05 0.04 8.84
CA GLY A 199 -16.86 -0.37 8.11
C GLY A 199 -16.50 -1.87 8.16
N ASP A 200 -17.39 -2.71 8.67
CA ASP A 200 -17.23 -4.18 8.65
C ASP A 200 -17.97 -4.83 7.46
N SER A 201 -18.65 -4.00 6.66
CA SER A 201 -19.33 -4.40 5.43
C SER A 201 -18.98 -3.45 4.29
N LEU A 202 -19.19 -3.90 3.06
CA LEU A 202 -18.88 -3.15 1.85
C LEU A 202 -19.77 -1.90 1.75
N LEU A 203 -19.15 -0.74 1.60
CA LEU A 203 -19.81 0.52 1.29
C LEU A 203 -19.15 1.11 0.03
N ILE A 204 -19.93 1.28 -1.03
CA ILE A 204 -19.49 1.89 -2.29
C ILE A 204 -20.25 3.20 -2.48
N SER A 205 -19.54 4.31 -2.59
CA SER A 205 -20.09 5.64 -2.88
C SER A 205 -20.13 5.84 -4.39
N ALA A 206 -21.31 5.72 -4.98
CA ALA A 206 -21.57 5.88 -6.40
C ALA A 206 -21.73 7.36 -6.78
N HIS A 207 -20.99 7.78 -7.81
CA HIS A 207 -21.15 9.10 -8.43
C HIS A 207 -21.26 8.97 -9.94
N VAL A 208 -22.46 9.21 -10.47
CA VAL A 208 -22.65 9.37 -11.92
C VAL A 208 -22.38 10.84 -12.28
N VAL A 209 -21.34 11.07 -13.09
CA VAL A 209 -20.97 12.39 -13.57
C VAL A 209 -21.59 12.59 -14.95
N PRO A 210 -22.52 13.56 -15.13
CA PRO A 210 -23.13 13.86 -16.42
C PRO A 210 -22.09 14.48 -17.34
N TYR A 211 -21.42 13.62 -18.12
CA TYR A 211 -20.32 14.02 -18.99
C TYR A 211 -20.37 13.22 -20.32
N PRO A 212 -20.30 13.90 -21.48
CA PRO A 212 -20.36 13.25 -22.78
C PRO A 212 -19.07 12.50 -23.11
N GLN A 213 -19.19 11.30 -23.70
CA GLN A 213 -18.08 10.38 -23.96
C GLN A 213 -16.92 11.05 -24.73
N CYS A 214 -15.73 11.17 -24.12
CA CYS A 214 -14.53 11.71 -24.75
C CYS A 214 -13.24 11.08 -24.18
N GLU A 215 -12.13 11.18 -24.90
CA GLU A 215 -10.85 10.56 -24.51
C GLU A 215 -10.30 11.08 -23.16
N ARG A 216 -10.63 12.32 -22.79
CA ARG A 216 -10.18 12.94 -21.53
C ARG A 216 -10.98 12.50 -20.31
N ILE A 217 -12.10 11.79 -20.48
CA ILE A 217 -12.93 11.34 -19.35
C ILE A 217 -12.12 10.48 -18.39
N PHE A 218 -11.33 9.55 -18.92
CA PHE A 218 -10.62 8.59 -18.09
C PHE A 218 -9.70 9.27 -17.07
N SER A 219 -8.96 10.31 -17.48
CA SER A 219 -8.09 11.06 -16.57
C SER A 219 -8.88 11.93 -15.59
N LEU A 220 -9.99 12.54 -16.02
CA LEU A 220 -10.87 13.33 -15.14
C LEU A 220 -11.53 12.48 -14.05
N VAL A 221 -12.11 11.35 -14.43
CA VAL A 221 -12.77 10.40 -13.52
C VAL A 221 -11.76 9.82 -12.52
N ARG A 222 -10.55 9.49 -12.98
CA ARG A 222 -9.47 9.03 -12.11
C ARG A 222 -9.00 10.09 -11.11
N ASN A 223 -8.88 11.34 -11.56
CA ASN A 223 -8.51 12.45 -10.66
C ASN A 223 -9.58 12.68 -9.59
N LEU A 224 -10.85 12.65 -9.99
CA LEU A 224 -11.99 12.73 -9.08
C LEU A 224 -11.97 11.55 -8.08
N GLU A 225 -11.63 10.36 -8.55
CA GLU A 225 -11.52 9.17 -7.70
C GLU A 225 -10.49 9.33 -6.59
N VAL A 226 -9.28 9.78 -6.94
CA VAL A 226 -8.22 10.05 -5.97
C VAL A 226 -8.66 11.11 -4.96
N GLN A 227 -9.19 12.25 -5.43
CA GLN A 227 -9.63 13.36 -4.57
C GLN A 227 -10.71 12.94 -3.57
N MET A 228 -11.74 12.23 -4.04
CA MET A 228 -12.86 11.83 -3.18
C MET A 228 -12.50 10.68 -2.24
N THR A 229 -11.59 9.80 -2.67
CA THR A 229 -11.01 8.77 -1.79
C THR A 229 -10.23 9.41 -0.65
N ASP A 230 -9.43 10.44 -0.91
CA ASP A 230 -8.67 11.14 0.12
C ASP A 230 -9.59 11.94 1.06
N TRP A 231 -10.66 12.53 0.54
CA TRP A 231 -11.70 13.15 1.37
C TRP A 231 -12.36 12.12 2.32
N MET A 232 -12.71 10.93 1.82
CA MET A 232 -13.29 9.88 2.67
C MET A 232 -12.32 9.37 3.74
N LYS A 233 -11.02 9.25 3.41
CA LYS A 233 -9.98 8.95 4.40
C LYS A 233 -9.91 10.04 5.48
N ALA A 234 -9.96 11.32 5.09
CA ALA A 234 -9.93 12.44 6.02
C ALA A 234 -11.15 12.44 6.97
N MET A 235 -12.33 12.08 6.46
CA MET A 235 -13.57 11.91 7.23
C MET A 235 -13.64 10.58 8.01
N LYS A 236 -12.62 9.71 7.91
CA LYS A 236 -12.57 8.37 8.54
C LYS A 236 -13.73 7.46 8.13
N VAL A 237 -14.20 7.60 6.90
CA VAL A 237 -15.25 6.76 6.31
C VAL A 237 -14.59 5.57 5.62
N ARG A 238 -14.98 4.34 6.01
CA ARG A 238 -14.51 3.10 5.36
C ARG A 238 -15.40 2.78 4.15
N ALA A 239 -15.20 3.51 3.06
CA ALA A 239 -15.95 3.34 1.81
C ALA A 239 -15.04 3.41 0.57
N PHE A 240 -15.48 2.78 -0.51
CA PHE A 240 -14.84 2.87 -1.82
C PHE A 240 -15.57 3.89 -2.68
N TYR A 241 -14.84 4.78 -3.34
CA TYR A 241 -15.43 5.71 -4.29
C TYR A 241 -15.54 5.06 -5.66
N GLN A 242 -16.71 5.15 -6.31
CA GLN A 242 -16.89 4.64 -7.66
C GLN A 242 -17.55 5.69 -8.55
N PRO A 243 -16.74 6.46 -9.30
CA PRO A 243 -17.24 7.41 -10.26
C PRO A 243 -17.50 6.75 -11.62
N LEU A 244 -18.59 7.13 -12.27
CA LEU A 244 -18.94 6.71 -13.62
C LEU A 244 -19.37 7.92 -14.44
N ALA A 245 -18.72 8.14 -15.58
CA ALA A 245 -19.16 9.17 -16.53
C ALA A 245 -20.26 8.60 -17.42
N ASN A 246 -21.44 9.23 -17.39
CA ASN A 246 -22.55 8.91 -18.30
C ASN A 246 -23.44 10.15 -18.43
N GLU A 247 -23.94 10.43 -19.62
CA GLU A 247 -24.82 11.57 -19.88
C GLU A 247 -26.13 11.45 -19.07
N ASP A 248 -26.69 10.24 -19.04
CA ASP A 248 -27.95 9.96 -18.37
C ASP A 248 -27.71 9.36 -16.97
N LEU A 249 -28.30 9.99 -15.95
CA LEU A 249 -28.23 9.51 -14.57
C LEU A 249 -28.74 8.07 -14.45
N ARG A 250 -29.91 7.78 -15.03
CA ARG A 250 -30.56 6.46 -14.96
C ARG A 250 -29.68 5.37 -15.59
N ARG A 251 -29.15 5.61 -16.79
CA ARG A 251 -28.27 4.64 -17.48
C ARG A 251 -26.95 4.46 -16.73
N GLY A 252 -26.39 5.54 -16.19
CA GLY A 252 -25.20 5.48 -15.34
C GLY A 252 -25.43 4.61 -14.10
N MET A 253 -26.56 4.80 -13.43
CA MET A 253 -26.91 3.99 -12.26
C MET A 253 -27.18 2.53 -12.63
N GLN A 254 -27.82 2.25 -13.77
CA GLN A 254 -28.01 0.88 -14.25
C GLN A 254 -26.67 0.17 -14.48
N ASN A 255 -25.70 0.86 -15.09
CA ASN A 255 -24.35 0.31 -15.27
C ASN A 255 -23.69 0.04 -13.92
N LEU A 256 -23.74 1.00 -12.99
CA LEU A 256 -23.18 0.83 -11.65
C LEU A 256 -23.81 -0.35 -10.89
N LEU A 257 -25.13 -0.53 -10.96
CA LEU A 257 -25.80 -1.66 -10.30
C LEU A 257 -25.30 -3.01 -10.81
N GLN A 258 -24.90 -3.10 -12.08
CA GLN A 258 -24.44 -4.35 -12.69
C GLN A 258 -22.94 -4.60 -12.48
N ILE A 259 -22.12 -3.55 -12.50
CA ILE A 259 -20.65 -3.69 -12.51
C ILE A 259 -19.97 -3.41 -11.17
N SER A 260 -20.68 -2.88 -10.17
CA SER A 260 -20.06 -2.52 -8.89
C SER A 260 -19.71 -3.75 -8.06
N GLY A 261 -18.46 -3.78 -7.59
CA GLY A 261 -17.92 -4.85 -6.74
C GLY A 261 -17.11 -5.90 -7.51
N LEU A 262 -16.66 -6.93 -6.78
CA LEU A 262 -15.84 -8.02 -7.30
C LEU A 262 -16.24 -9.36 -6.66
N GLY A 263 -16.69 -10.31 -7.50
CA GLY A 263 -17.15 -11.62 -7.05
C GLY A 263 -18.32 -11.49 -6.06
N LYS A 264 -18.17 -12.05 -4.85
CA LYS A 264 -19.17 -11.94 -3.78
C LYS A 264 -19.12 -10.65 -2.95
N LEU A 265 -18.09 -9.82 -3.11
CA LEU A 265 -18.07 -8.46 -2.59
C LEU A 265 -18.76 -7.54 -3.59
N ARG A 266 -20.08 -7.62 -3.67
CA ARG A 266 -20.93 -6.81 -4.53
C ARG A 266 -22.11 -6.25 -3.72
N PRO A 267 -22.54 -5.01 -3.99
CA PRO A 267 -23.68 -4.43 -3.29
C PRO A 267 -24.94 -5.29 -3.38
N ASN A 268 -25.67 -5.38 -2.27
CA ASN A 268 -26.97 -6.04 -2.14
C ASN A 268 -28.03 -5.12 -1.51
N ILE A 269 -27.72 -3.84 -1.33
CA ILE A 269 -28.66 -2.78 -0.95
C ILE A 269 -28.32 -1.56 -1.81
N LEU A 270 -29.29 -1.04 -2.55
CA LEU A 270 -29.22 0.31 -3.12
C LEU A 270 -29.69 1.31 -2.06
N PHE A 271 -28.85 2.28 -1.73
CA PHE A 271 -29.18 3.35 -0.79
C PHE A 271 -29.15 4.68 -1.52
N CYS A 272 -30.26 5.42 -1.50
CA CYS A 272 -30.38 6.72 -2.16
C CYS A 272 -30.97 7.77 -1.21
N GLY A 273 -30.64 9.04 -1.44
CA GLY A 273 -31.28 10.15 -0.77
C GLY A 273 -32.69 10.39 -1.32
N TRP A 274 -33.57 10.94 -0.48
CA TRP A 274 -34.88 11.39 -0.92
C TRP A 274 -34.75 12.64 -1.81
N LYS A 275 -35.51 12.70 -2.91
CA LYS A 275 -35.58 13.90 -3.76
C LYS A 275 -36.61 14.87 -3.19
N GLU A 276 -36.18 15.81 -2.37
CA GLU A 276 -37.05 16.80 -1.72
C GLU A 276 -37.69 17.79 -2.71
N ASP A 277 -36.96 18.16 -3.76
CA ASP A 277 -37.35 19.16 -4.77
C ASP A 277 -38.23 18.60 -5.90
N TRP A 278 -38.88 17.44 -5.69
CA TRP A 278 -39.66 16.75 -6.73
C TRP A 278 -40.84 17.57 -7.27
N ALA A 279 -41.51 18.35 -6.40
CA ALA A 279 -42.64 19.19 -6.79
C ALA A 279 -42.24 20.60 -7.24
N ALA A 280 -41.01 21.03 -6.94
CA ALA A 280 -40.59 22.43 -7.08
C ALA A 280 -40.52 22.90 -8.55
N LYS A 281 -40.17 22.00 -9.46
CA LYS A 281 -40.00 22.30 -10.90
C LYS A 281 -41.26 22.04 -11.75
N GLY A 282 -42.36 21.59 -11.15
CA GLY A 282 -43.61 21.32 -11.87
C GLY A 282 -43.41 20.39 -13.08
N ARG A 283 -43.92 20.79 -14.25
CA ARG A 283 -43.82 19.99 -15.49
C ARG A 283 -42.41 19.87 -16.04
N ASP A 284 -41.57 20.88 -15.88
CA ASP A 284 -40.20 20.90 -16.42
C ASP A 284 -39.24 19.98 -15.63
N GLY A 285 -39.65 19.52 -14.45
CA GLY A 285 -38.91 18.56 -13.63
C GLY A 285 -39.44 17.13 -13.70
N ILE A 286 -40.43 16.84 -14.54
CA ILE A 286 -41.03 15.49 -14.65
C ILE A 286 -39.96 14.47 -15.04
N ASP A 287 -39.05 14.82 -15.95
CA ASP A 287 -37.98 13.91 -16.38
C ASP A 287 -36.99 13.58 -15.24
N ASP A 288 -36.71 14.53 -14.35
CA ASP A 288 -35.87 14.31 -13.16
C ASP A 288 -36.54 13.33 -12.18
N VAL A 289 -37.86 13.47 -12.00
CA VAL A 289 -38.67 12.61 -11.12
C VAL A 289 -38.81 11.22 -11.74
N ASP A 290 -39.10 11.14 -13.04
CA ASP A 290 -39.14 9.88 -13.76
C ASP A 290 -37.79 9.18 -13.63
N ASN A 291 -36.67 9.88 -13.88
CA ASN A 291 -35.34 9.31 -13.70
C ASN A 291 -35.12 8.73 -12.29
N TYR A 292 -35.49 9.46 -11.24
CA TYR A 292 -35.38 9.00 -9.86
C TYR A 292 -36.22 7.75 -9.58
N VAL A 293 -37.50 7.75 -9.94
CA VAL A 293 -38.41 6.61 -9.78
C VAL A 293 -37.95 5.42 -10.61
N GLY A 294 -37.49 5.67 -11.83
CA GLY A 294 -36.94 4.67 -12.72
C GLY A 294 -35.72 3.98 -12.10
N ILE A 295 -34.84 4.69 -11.41
CA ILE A 295 -33.71 4.06 -10.72
C ILE A 295 -34.20 3.15 -9.57
N LEU A 296 -35.23 3.56 -8.82
CA LEU A 296 -35.82 2.71 -7.79
C LEU A 296 -36.44 1.45 -8.39
N SER A 297 -37.09 1.55 -9.56
CA SER A 297 -37.64 0.38 -10.26
C SER A 297 -36.58 -0.58 -10.76
N LEU A 298 -35.34 -0.14 -11.02
CA LEU A 298 -34.25 -1.04 -11.42
C LEU A 298 -33.84 -2.03 -10.32
N TYR A 299 -34.16 -1.72 -9.07
CA TYR A 299 -33.78 -2.51 -7.90
C TYR A 299 -34.95 -3.31 -7.29
N SER A 300 -36.18 -3.11 -7.81
CA SER A 300 -37.34 -3.91 -7.40
C SER A 300 -37.32 -5.27 -8.12
N PRO A 301 -37.58 -6.39 -7.42
CA PRO A 301 -37.80 -7.68 -8.06
C PRO A 301 -39.05 -7.68 -8.94
#